data_AF-A0A3N5GY43-F1
#
_entry.id   AF-A0A3N5GY43-F1
#
_cell.length_a   1.000
_cell.length_b   1.000
_cell.length_c   1.000
_cell.angle_alpha   90.00
_cell.angle_beta   90.00
_cell.angle_gamma   90.00
#
_symmetry.space_group_name_H-M   'P 1'
#
loop_
_entity.id
_entity.type
_entity.pdbx_description
1 polymer ?
#
loop_
_entity_poly.entity_id
_entity_poly.type
_entity_poly.pdbx_seq_one_letter_code
_entity_poly.pdbx_strand_id
1 'polypeptide(L)'
;VQGLERASGRLELQGTARGDPADPQIVGTATLVDAGFRVRGQPLELRGLKGKLDFSESRILWNDLEGQANDGRVSGRGDVRWRRFRPEQLEVQLQLDQVSVRVVEDAPFAATGELTLTGRPGAFFLAGDLDVQRLRYRRPFGFDTLLARANRPSTGGEAPSEWLQLDVALHLKDAAVENNLARARIVGDLRLTGSNLHPGLIGAMEAGQGSQAFFRGITFNVTQGAVDFKDRKSLEGVFDVRAESQVREYLIRLHAFGKTTQPQVLLSSEPSLPEGDIISLLTLGVTSRDRANANTSAGAGIAAEALYQASGLDRQVQKFLPRNSVIRELSFHVSTLYNDANGLVEPTVQIESKFLTDQLRLGLSQPVSGKGTRALAEYRFDDRVSALIQWDNVYNDVQIGNLGVDLKLRWNVE
;
A
#
# COMPACT_ATOMS: atom_id res chain seq x y z
N VAL A 1 17.94 -6.05 -31.90
CA VAL A 1 16.93 -5.43 -31.01
C VAL A 1 17.12 -6.03 -29.63
N GLN A 2 17.85 -5.37 -28.72
CA GLN A 2 17.94 -5.85 -27.35
C GLN A 2 16.58 -5.63 -26.67
N GLY A 3 16.02 -6.66 -26.04
CA GLY A 3 14.74 -6.57 -25.32
C GLY A 3 13.51 -7.09 -26.05
N LEU A 4 13.57 -7.49 -27.32
CA LEU A 4 12.45 -8.17 -27.98
C LEU A 4 12.31 -9.58 -27.39
N GLU A 5 11.15 -9.89 -26.83
CA GLU A 5 10.89 -11.21 -26.22
C GLU A 5 10.20 -12.15 -27.21
N ARG A 6 9.23 -11.63 -27.98
CA ARG A 6 8.50 -12.40 -28.99
C ARG A 6 8.12 -11.50 -30.16
N ALA A 7 8.33 -12.00 -31.37
CA ALA A 7 7.79 -11.46 -32.61
C ALA A 7 7.06 -12.58 -33.36
N SER A 8 5.91 -12.29 -33.96
CA SER A 8 5.13 -13.22 -34.77
C SER A 8 4.42 -12.48 -35.91
N GLY A 9 3.87 -13.22 -36.87
CA GLY A 9 3.10 -12.70 -38.00
C GLY A 9 3.83 -12.84 -39.33
N ARG A 10 3.26 -12.24 -40.38
CA ARG A 10 3.80 -12.24 -41.74
C ARG A 10 4.05 -10.81 -42.21
N LEU A 11 5.19 -10.63 -42.86
CA LEU A 11 5.58 -9.39 -43.53
C LEU A 11 5.73 -9.69 -45.02
N GLU A 12 4.90 -9.07 -45.85
CA GLU A 12 4.95 -9.24 -47.31
C GLU A 12 5.60 -8.00 -47.91
N LEU A 13 6.76 -8.17 -48.56
CA LEU A 13 7.59 -7.08 -49.09
C LEU A 13 7.54 -7.06 -50.61
N GLN A 14 7.27 -5.89 -51.19
CA GLN A 14 7.37 -5.66 -52.63
C GLN A 14 8.14 -4.36 -52.87
N GLY A 15 9.29 -4.43 -53.54
CA GLY A 15 10.07 -3.23 -53.80
C GLY A 15 11.31 -3.47 -54.65
N THR A 16 12.01 -2.38 -54.92
CA THR A 16 13.29 -2.37 -55.65
C THR A 16 14.34 -1.68 -54.80
N ALA A 17 15.55 -2.26 -54.77
CA ALA A 17 16.73 -1.65 -54.17
C ALA A 17 17.70 -1.24 -55.30
N ARG A 18 18.24 -0.02 -55.24
CA ARG A 18 19.20 0.52 -56.22
C ARG A 18 20.34 1.25 -55.50
N GLY A 19 21.48 1.41 -56.16
CA GLY A 19 22.63 2.16 -55.63
C GLY A 19 23.66 1.28 -54.91
N ASP A 20 24.40 1.88 -53.98
CA ASP A 20 25.48 1.22 -53.23
C ASP A 20 24.92 0.08 -52.35
N PRO A 21 25.43 -1.16 -52.44
CA PRO A 21 25.04 -2.25 -51.53
C PRO A 21 25.20 -1.93 -50.04
N ALA A 22 26.10 -1.00 -49.67
CA ALA A 22 26.28 -0.55 -48.29
C ALA A 22 25.28 0.53 -47.85
N ASP A 23 24.60 1.19 -48.79
CA ASP A 23 23.57 2.22 -48.53
C ASP A 23 22.53 2.25 -49.67
N PRO A 24 21.74 1.17 -49.82
CA PRO A 24 20.84 1.03 -50.96
C PRO A 24 19.65 1.98 -50.82
N GLN A 25 19.27 2.61 -51.93
CA GLN A 25 17.99 3.32 -52.06
C GLN A 25 16.88 2.30 -52.27
N ILE A 26 16.00 2.17 -51.27
CA ILE A 26 14.90 1.22 -51.27
C ILE A 26 13.61 1.98 -51.54
N VAL A 27 12.85 1.53 -52.55
CA VAL A 27 11.50 2.01 -52.83
C VAL A 27 10.57 0.82 -52.92
N GLY A 28 9.45 0.87 -52.22
CA GLY A 28 8.50 -0.23 -52.21
C GLY A 28 7.45 -0.10 -51.13
N THR A 29 6.78 -1.21 -50.87
CA THR A 29 5.70 -1.34 -49.91
C THR A 29 5.85 -2.63 -49.11
N ALA A 30 5.49 -2.60 -47.84
CA ALA A 30 5.35 -3.78 -47.01
C ALA A 30 3.93 -3.86 -46.47
N THR A 31 3.39 -5.07 -46.41
CA THR A 31 2.12 -5.36 -45.75
C THR A 31 2.41 -6.16 -44.49
N LEU A 32 1.99 -5.63 -43.34
CA LEU A 32 1.95 -6.34 -42.08
C LEU A 32 0.64 -7.16 -42.01
N VAL A 33 0.76 -8.46 -41.74
CA VAL A 33 -0.39 -9.35 -41.56
C VAL A 33 -0.23 -10.11 -40.25
N ASP A 34 -1.14 -9.84 -39.32
CA ASP A 34 -1.23 -10.50 -38.00
C ASP A 34 0.10 -10.44 -37.21
N ALA A 35 0.75 -9.28 -37.24
CA ALA A 35 2.03 -9.11 -36.55
C ALA A 35 1.84 -8.90 -35.04
N GLY A 36 2.74 -9.48 -34.25
CA GLY A 36 2.74 -9.37 -32.80
C GLY A 36 4.11 -9.03 -32.25
N PHE A 37 4.16 -8.18 -31.22
CA PHE A 37 5.38 -7.69 -30.60
C PHE A 37 5.22 -7.64 -29.08
N ARG A 38 6.17 -8.24 -28.35
CA ARG A 38 6.32 -8.07 -26.91
C ARG A 38 7.75 -7.67 -26.58
N VAL A 39 7.90 -6.58 -25.83
CA VAL A 39 9.19 -6.09 -25.34
C VAL A 39 9.33 -6.45 -23.87
N ARG A 40 10.44 -7.10 -23.51
CA ARG A 40 10.75 -7.48 -22.13
C ARG A 40 10.79 -6.24 -21.25
N GLY A 41 10.10 -6.32 -20.11
CA GLY A 41 10.06 -5.25 -19.12
C GLY A 41 9.18 -4.06 -19.48
N GLN A 42 8.45 -4.10 -20.61
CA GLN A 42 7.46 -3.09 -20.96
C GLN A 42 6.04 -3.62 -20.68
N PRO A 43 5.12 -2.80 -20.15
CA PRO A 43 3.77 -3.23 -19.78
C PRO A 43 2.82 -3.34 -20.99
N LEU A 44 3.36 -3.43 -22.21
CA LEU A 44 2.60 -3.37 -23.46
C LEU A 44 2.93 -4.57 -24.36
N GLU A 45 1.90 -5.27 -24.79
CA GLU A 45 1.94 -6.31 -25.81
C GLU A 45 1.08 -5.89 -27.00
N LEU A 46 1.65 -5.93 -28.19
CA LEU A 46 0.95 -5.67 -29.44
C LEU A 46 0.63 -6.99 -30.14
N ARG A 47 -0.59 -7.14 -30.66
CA ARG A 47 -1.07 -8.34 -31.35
C ARG A 47 -1.94 -7.97 -32.53
N GLY A 48 -2.02 -8.86 -33.52
CA GLY A 48 -2.92 -8.69 -34.66
C GLY A 48 -2.66 -7.42 -35.46
N LEU A 49 -1.41 -6.92 -35.45
CA LEU A 49 -1.06 -5.70 -36.18
C LEU A 49 -1.18 -5.95 -37.68
N LYS A 50 -1.94 -5.08 -38.33
CA LYS A 50 -2.19 -5.09 -39.76
C LYS A 50 -2.04 -3.66 -40.29
N GLY A 51 -1.48 -3.52 -41.46
CA GLY A 51 -1.28 -2.21 -42.07
C GLY A 51 -0.28 -2.24 -43.21
N LYS A 52 -0.21 -1.13 -43.93
CA LYS A 52 0.72 -0.94 -45.04
C LYS A 52 1.81 0.06 -44.65
N LEU A 53 3.04 -0.25 -45.03
CA LEU A 53 4.21 0.58 -44.84
C LEU A 53 4.76 0.91 -46.22
N ASP A 54 4.97 2.18 -46.49
CA ASP A 54 5.57 2.67 -47.73
C ASP A 54 7.03 3.05 -47.46
N PHE A 55 7.94 2.56 -48.30
CA PHE A 55 9.38 2.77 -48.22
C PHE A 55 9.79 3.68 -49.37
N SER A 56 10.51 4.74 -49.04
CA SER A 56 11.09 5.64 -50.03
C SER A 56 12.44 6.13 -49.55
N GLU A 57 13.50 5.69 -50.23
CA GLU A 57 14.88 6.06 -49.97
C GLU A 57 15.27 5.83 -48.50
N SER A 58 15.22 6.90 -47.70
CA SER A 58 15.62 6.95 -46.29
C SER A 58 14.42 7.06 -45.33
N ARG A 59 13.20 6.80 -45.79
CA ARG A 59 11.97 6.95 -44.98
C ARG A 59 11.05 5.75 -45.10
N ILE A 60 10.47 5.35 -43.97
CA ILE A 60 9.38 4.40 -43.86
C ILE A 60 8.16 5.18 -43.34
N LEU A 61 7.02 5.04 -43.99
CA LEU A 61 5.78 5.73 -43.68
C LEU A 61 4.65 4.73 -43.48
N TRP A 62 3.75 4.98 -42.52
CA TRP A 62 2.49 4.25 -42.40
C TRP A 62 1.38 5.20 -41.95
N ASN A 63 0.20 5.06 -42.54
CA ASN A 63 -0.96 5.89 -42.22
C ASN A 63 -2.02 5.14 -41.40
N ASP A 64 -2.18 3.85 -41.68
CA ASP A 64 -3.25 3.03 -41.10
C ASP A 64 -2.65 1.71 -40.58
N LEU A 65 -1.98 1.79 -39.43
CA LEU A 65 -1.59 0.61 -38.67
C LEU A 65 -2.66 0.38 -37.61
N GLU A 66 -3.26 -0.80 -37.57
CA GLU A 66 -4.28 -1.18 -36.59
C GLU A 66 -3.90 -2.49 -35.91
N GLY A 67 -4.31 -2.65 -34.66
CA GLY A 67 -4.32 -3.96 -34.00
C GLY A 67 -4.78 -3.86 -32.55
N GLN A 68 -4.25 -4.75 -31.72
CA GLN A 68 -4.59 -4.83 -30.30
C GLN A 68 -3.37 -4.52 -29.45
N ALA A 69 -3.60 -3.75 -28.39
CA ALA A 69 -2.63 -3.44 -27.35
C ALA A 69 -3.17 -3.97 -26.02
N ASN A 70 -2.53 -5.00 -25.48
CA ASN A 70 -3.05 -5.76 -24.33
C ASN A 70 -4.51 -6.19 -24.58
N ASP A 71 -5.45 -5.70 -23.77
CA ASP A 71 -6.89 -5.99 -23.89
C ASP A 71 -7.67 -4.96 -24.72
N GLY A 72 -7.00 -3.91 -25.21
CA GLY A 72 -7.61 -2.79 -25.93
C GLY A 72 -7.24 -2.76 -27.42
N ARG A 73 -7.76 -1.75 -28.12
CA ARG A 73 -7.43 -1.47 -29.52
C ARG A 73 -6.38 -0.37 -29.60
N VAL A 74 -5.54 -0.49 -30.62
CA VAL A 74 -4.56 0.53 -30.97
C VAL A 74 -4.60 0.77 -32.46
N SER A 75 -4.59 2.03 -32.86
CA SER A 75 -4.27 2.44 -34.21
C SER A 75 -3.15 3.46 -34.19
N GLY A 76 -2.46 3.61 -35.31
CA GLY A 76 -1.40 4.59 -35.38
C GLY A 76 -0.90 4.86 -36.78
N ARG A 77 -0.24 6.01 -36.87
CA ARG A 77 0.46 6.49 -38.06
C ARG A 77 1.83 6.99 -37.65
N GLY A 78 2.73 7.09 -38.60
CA GLY A 78 4.05 7.59 -38.29
C GLY A 78 5.03 7.47 -39.43
N ASP A 79 6.24 7.90 -39.13
CA ASP A 79 7.38 7.73 -39.99
C ASP A 79 8.66 7.44 -39.23
N VAL A 80 9.52 6.67 -39.87
CA VAL A 80 10.88 6.40 -39.43
C VAL A 80 11.80 6.90 -40.51
N ARG A 81 12.73 7.78 -40.15
CA ARG A 81 13.89 8.06 -40.98
C ARG A 81 15.00 7.10 -40.60
N TRP A 82 15.62 6.49 -41.59
CA TRP A 82 16.72 5.55 -41.41
C TRP A 82 17.91 5.90 -42.29
N ARG A 83 19.09 5.39 -41.93
CA ARG A 83 20.28 5.42 -42.77
C ARG A 83 21.10 4.17 -42.50
N ARG A 84 21.59 3.49 -43.54
CA ARG A 84 22.34 2.22 -43.40
C ARG A 84 21.61 1.22 -42.49
N PHE A 85 20.29 1.07 -42.71
CA PHE A 85 19.41 0.20 -41.92
C PHE A 85 19.35 0.50 -40.41
N ARG A 86 19.72 1.72 -39.98
CA ARG A 86 19.57 2.19 -38.60
C ARG A 86 18.57 3.33 -38.53
N PRO A 87 17.57 3.28 -37.62
CA PRO A 87 16.67 4.40 -37.41
C PRO A 87 17.45 5.60 -36.84
N GLU A 88 17.25 6.77 -37.44
CA GLU A 88 17.84 8.04 -36.99
C GLU A 88 16.81 8.92 -36.28
N GLN A 89 15.57 8.92 -36.77
CA GLN A 89 14.48 9.70 -36.24
C GLN A 89 13.19 8.89 -36.34
N LEU A 90 12.35 8.98 -35.32
CA LEU A 90 11.05 8.36 -35.23
C LEU A 90 10.01 9.43 -34.91
N GLU A 91 8.86 9.35 -35.55
CA GLU A 91 7.63 10.03 -35.16
C GLU A 91 6.47 9.04 -35.30
N VAL A 92 5.76 8.77 -34.20
CA VAL A 92 4.61 7.87 -34.17
C VAL A 92 3.49 8.55 -33.41
N GLN A 93 2.30 8.57 -34.01
CA GLN A 93 1.07 8.96 -33.37
C GLN A 93 0.22 7.70 -33.16
N LEU A 94 -0.25 7.51 -31.94
CA LEU A 94 -0.99 6.34 -31.49
C LEU A 94 -2.32 6.80 -30.92
N GLN A 95 -3.40 6.15 -31.36
CA GLN A 95 -4.71 6.24 -30.73
C GLN A 95 -4.94 4.95 -29.93
N LEU A 96 -5.26 5.12 -28.66
CA LEU A 96 -5.53 4.03 -27.73
C LEU A 96 -7.02 4.00 -27.40
N ASP A 97 -7.62 2.81 -27.44
CA ASP A 97 -8.99 2.59 -27.01
C ASP A 97 -9.01 1.44 -25.99
N GLN A 98 -9.30 1.78 -24.73
CA GLN A 98 -9.41 0.83 -23.60
C GLN A 98 -8.18 -0.06 -23.38
N VAL A 99 -6.98 0.48 -23.59
CA VAL A 99 -5.73 -0.28 -23.43
C VAL A 99 -5.39 -0.45 -21.95
N SER A 100 -5.45 -1.68 -21.45
CA SER A 100 -5.02 -2.03 -20.08
C SER A 100 -3.52 -1.79 -19.91
N VAL A 101 -3.10 -1.09 -18.87
CA VAL A 101 -1.69 -0.80 -18.55
C VAL A 101 -1.40 -1.16 -17.10
N ARG A 102 -0.24 -1.79 -16.86
CA ARG A 102 0.23 -2.18 -15.53
C ARG A 102 1.70 -1.76 -15.34
N VAL A 103 1.93 -0.46 -15.13
CA VAL A 103 3.27 0.08 -14.81
C VAL A 103 3.64 -0.21 -13.35
N VAL A 104 2.67 -0.05 -12.43
CA VAL A 104 2.81 -0.38 -11.02
C VAL A 104 1.87 -1.55 -10.72
N GLU A 105 2.39 -2.60 -10.09
CA GLU A 105 1.66 -3.85 -9.84
C GLU A 105 0.32 -3.61 -9.11
N ASP A 106 0.33 -2.69 -8.15
CA ASP A 106 -0.80 -2.34 -7.29
C ASP A 106 -1.75 -1.26 -7.87
N ALA A 107 -1.53 -0.83 -9.11
CA ALA A 107 -2.29 0.26 -9.74
C ALA A 107 -2.53 0.03 -11.25
N PRO A 108 -3.16 -1.08 -11.66
CA PRO A 108 -3.55 -1.25 -13.05
C PRO A 108 -4.62 -0.22 -13.45
N PHE A 109 -4.60 0.21 -14.71
CA PHE A 109 -5.59 1.12 -15.28
C PHE A 109 -5.85 0.80 -16.76
N ALA A 110 -6.92 1.35 -17.31
CA ALA A 110 -7.19 1.38 -18.73
C ALA A 110 -7.01 2.81 -19.26
N ALA A 111 -6.33 2.94 -20.40
CA ALA A 111 -6.06 4.22 -21.03
C ALA A 111 -6.81 4.32 -22.38
N THR A 112 -7.44 5.46 -22.61
CA THR A 112 -8.04 5.85 -23.90
C THR A 112 -7.55 7.25 -24.24
N GLY A 113 -7.14 7.51 -25.48
CA GLY A 113 -6.64 8.82 -25.87
C GLY A 113 -5.56 8.75 -26.94
N GLU A 114 -4.76 9.80 -27.04
CA GLU A 114 -3.74 9.95 -28.08
C GLU A 114 -2.35 10.15 -27.47
N LEU A 115 -1.37 9.45 -28.04
CA LEU A 115 0.04 9.58 -27.68
C LEU A 115 0.87 9.83 -28.92
N THR A 116 1.84 10.74 -28.82
CA THR A 116 2.87 10.97 -29.82
C THR A 116 4.23 10.62 -29.24
N LEU A 117 4.95 9.71 -29.88
CA LEU A 117 6.34 9.38 -29.59
C LEU A 117 7.23 9.96 -30.68
N THR A 118 8.17 10.83 -30.30
CA THR A 118 9.13 11.45 -31.23
C THR A 118 10.56 11.27 -30.74
N GLY A 119 11.54 11.40 -31.63
CA GLY A 119 12.94 11.53 -31.24
C GLY A 119 13.84 10.51 -31.91
N ARG A 120 15.03 10.34 -31.32
CA ARG A 120 16.06 9.42 -31.83
C ARG A 120 16.17 8.22 -30.89
N PRO A 121 16.64 7.05 -31.36
CA PRO A 121 16.91 5.92 -30.48
C PRO A 121 17.79 6.33 -29.29
N GLY A 122 17.28 6.12 -28.07
CA GLY A 122 17.96 6.51 -26.82
C GLY A 122 17.67 7.93 -26.32
N ALA A 123 16.85 8.71 -27.04
CA ALA A 123 16.41 10.05 -26.64
C ALA A 123 15.03 10.35 -27.24
N PHE A 124 14.02 9.64 -26.73
CA PHE A 124 12.63 9.81 -27.15
C PHE A 124 11.89 10.82 -26.26
N PHE A 125 10.84 11.42 -26.82
CA PHE A 125 9.89 12.28 -26.15
C PHE A 125 8.48 11.74 -26.39
N LEU A 126 7.78 11.39 -25.32
CA LEU A 126 6.40 10.90 -25.35
C LEU A 126 5.49 11.97 -24.77
N ALA A 127 4.56 12.45 -25.59
CA ALA A 127 3.57 13.44 -25.18
C ALA A 127 2.16 12.99 -25.58
N GLY A 128 1.14 13.53 -24.94
CA GLY A 128 -0.24 13.25 -25.32
C GLY A 128 -1.24 13.49 -24.21
N ASP A 129 -2.42 12.93 -24.41
CA ASP A 129 -3.59 13.13 -23.57
C ASP A 129 -4.33 11.79 -23.40
N LEU A 130 -4.53 11.37 -22.16
CA LEU A 130 -5.12 10.08 -21.82
C LEU A 130 -6.23 10.22 -20.78
N ASP A 131 -7.40 9.68 -21.12
CA ASP A 131 -8.43 9.32 -20.17
C ASP A 131 -8.04 8.03 -19.44
N VAL A 132 -7.91 8.13 -18.12
CA VAL A 132 -7.59 7.03 -17.22
C VAL A 132 -8.86 6.51 -16.58
N GLN A 133 -9.13 5.23 -16.80
CA GLN A 133 -10.31 4.53 -16.31
C GLN A 133 -9.92 3.26 -15.56
N ARG A 134 -10.83 2.73 -14.73
CA ARG A 134 -10.64 1.49 -13.97
C ARG A 134 -9.34 1.47 -13.14
N LEU A 135 -8.81 2.64 -12.75
CA LEU A 135 -7.62 2.73 -11.91
C LEU A 135 -8.01 2.32 -10.48
N ARG A 136 -7.35 1.29 -9.93
CA ARG A 136 -7.60 0.82 -8.56
C ARG A 136 -6.27 0.71 -7.82
N TYR A 137 -6.02 1.65 -6.92
CA TYR A 137 -4.83 1.65 -6.07
C TYR A 137 -5.08 0.86 -4.79
N ARG A 138 -4.44 -0.30 -4.66
CA ARG A 138 -4.71 -1.25 -3.56
C ARG A 138 -3.55 -1.48 -2.60
N ARG A 139 -2.42 -0.81 -2.83
CA ARG A 139 -1.23 -1.02 -2.01
C ARG A 139 -1.53 -0.69 -0.54
N PRO A 140 -1.33 -1.65 0.39
CA PRO A 140 -1.48 -1.37 1.81
C PRO A 140 -0.34 -0.45 2.27
N PHE A 141 -0.67 0.51 3.12
CA PHE A 141 0.29 1.36 3.79
C PHE A 141 0.75 0.66 5.08
N GLY A 142 2.04 0.35 5.17
CA GLY A 142 2.63 -0.32 6.34
C GLY A 142 4.14 -0.12 6.42
N PHE A 143 4.71 -0.28 7.62
CA PHE A 143 6.15 -0.14 7.88
C PHE A 143 7.02 -1.06 7.00
N ASP A 144 6.49 -2.22 6.62
CA ASP A 144 7.16 -3.19 5.76
C ASP A 144 7.47 -2.63 4.36
N THR A 145 6.68 -1.66 3.88
CA THR A 145 6.89 -1.00 2.58
C THR A 145 8.12 -0.08 2.58
N LEU A 146 8.54 0.42 3.75
CA LEU A 146 9.76 1.20 3.93
C LEU A 146 10.99 0.28 3.93
N LEU A 147 10.88 -0.88 4.59
CA LEU A 147 11.93 -1.92 4.64
C LEU A 147 12.15 -2.59 3.27
N ALA A 148 11.08 -2.83 2.50
CA ALA A 148 11.16 -3.38 1.14
C ALA A 148 11.86 -2.44 0.14
N ARG A 149 11.88 -1.12 0.41
CA ARG A 149 12.62 -0.14 -0.39
C ARG A 149 14.12 -0.13 -0.03
N ALA A 150 14.45 -0.46 1.22
CA ALA A 150 15.83 -0.57 1.71
C ALA A 150 16.53 -1.87 1.28
N ASN A 151 15.78 -2.95 1.05
CA ASN A 151 16.32 -4.29 0.76
C ASN A 151 16.17 -4.75 -0.71
N ARG A 152 16.12 -3.84 -1.69
CA ARG A 152 16.27 -4.27 -3.09
C ARG A 152 17.76 -4.44 -3.38
N PRO A 153 18.29 -5.67 -3.50
CA PRO A 153 19.62 -5.85 -4.05
C PRO A 153 19.63 -5.25 -5.46
N SER A 154 20.59 -4.37 -5.73
CA SER A 154 20.94 -3.96 -7.08
C SER A 154 21.42 -5.22 -7.81
N THR A 155 20.52 -5.86 -8.56
CA THR A 155 20.92 -6.88 -9.52
C THR A 155 21.87 -6.19 -10.50
N GLY A 156 23.06 -6.78 -10.69
CA GLY A 156 24.16 -6.21 -11.49
C GLY A 156 23.86 -6.14 -12.98
N GLY A 157 22.87 -5.33 -13.35
CA GLY A 157 22.59 -4.90 -14.70
C GLY A 157 23.28 -3.57 -15.01
N GLU A 158 23.42 -3.31 -16.31
CA GLU A 158 23.88 -2.03 -16.87
C GLU A 158 23.18 -0.84 -16.18
N ALA A 159 23.93 0.24 -15.93
CA ALA A 159 23.39 1.41 -15.25
C ALA A 159 22.12 1.90 -15.96
N PRO A 160 21.02 2.20 -15.23
CA PRO A 160 19.80 2.68 -15.86
C PRO A 160 20.08 3.95 -16.68
N SER A 161 19.65 3.99 -17.93
CA SER A 161 19.81 5.15 -18.81
C SER A 161 18.50 5.94 -18.94
N GLU A 162 18.62 7.26 -19.04
CA GLU A 162 17.52 8.13 -19.43
C GLU A 162 17.36 8.10 -20.95
N TRP A 163 16.34 7.41 -21.42
CA TRP A 163 16.08 7.23 -22.86
C TRP A 163 14.73 7.80 -23.31
N LEU A 164 13.90 8.22 -22.36
CA LEU A 164 12.55 8.70 -22.59
C LEU A 164 12.24 9.91 -21.70
N GLN A 165 11.81 11.00 -22.32
CA GLN A 165 11.17 12.13 -21.67
C GLN A 165 9.65 12.03 -21.80
N LEU A 166 8.94 12.48 -20.76
CA LEU A 166 7.51 12.32 -20.61
C LEU A 166 6.83 13.68 -20.54
N ASP A 167 5.69 13.82 -21.20
CA ASP A 167 4.82 14.99 -21.13
C ASP A 167 3.35 14.62 -21.46
N VAL A 168 2.74 13.82 -20.58
CA VAL A 168 1.43 13.20 -20.83
C VAL A 168 0.39 13.74 -19.86
N ALA A 169 -0.70 14.31 -20.38
CA ALA A 169 -1.88 14.66 -19.60
C ALA A 169 -2.70 13.40 -19.27
N LEU A 170 -3.18 13.31 -18.03
CA LEU A 170 -3.91 12.19 -17.46
C LEU A 170 -5.20 12.72 -16.84
N HIS A 171 -6.34 12.32 -17.40
CA HIS A 171 -7.66 12.67 -16.92
C HIS A 171 -8.27 11.48 -16.16
N LEU A 172 -8.42 11.60 -14.85
CA LEU A 172 -8.94 10.51 -14.01
C LEU A 172 -10.48 10.47 -14.11
N LYS A 173 -11.01 9.63 -15.01
CA LYS A 173 -12.46 9.45 -15.22
C LYS A 173 -13.07 8.39 -14.29
N ASP A 174 -12.32 7.33 -14.01
CA ASP A 174 -12.70 6.28 -13.06
C ASP A 174 -11.45 5.80 -12.31
N ALA A 175 -11.19 6.42 -11.16
CA ALA A 175 -10.11 6.06 -10.27
C ALA A 175 -10.61 5.84 -8.85
N ALA A 176 -10.00 4.90 -8.12
CA ALA A 176 -10.28 4.69 -6.72
C ALA A 176 -9.04 4.21 -5.94
N VAL A 177 -8.99 4.62 -4.68
CA VAL A 177 -8.09 4.09 -3.66
C VAL A 177 -8.87 3.11 -2.81
N GLU A 178 -8.37 1.89 -2.68
CA GLU A 178 -8.98 0.80 -1.92
C GLU A 178 -7.90 0.09 -1.10
N ASN A 179 -7.55 0.65 0.05
CA ASN A 179 -6.53 0.06 0.93
C ASN A 179 -6.92 0.16 2.41
N ASN A 180 -5.96 -0.15 3.29
CA ASN A 180 -6.15 -0.13 4.75
C ASN A 180 -6.31 1.28 5.34
N LEU A 181 -6.07 2.34 4.58
CA LEU A 181 -6.21 3.73 5.02
C LEU A 181 -7.47 4.40 4.47
N ALA A 182 -7.92 4.03 3.27
CA ALA A 182 -9.05 4.67 2.64
C ALA A 182 -9.77 3.79 1.62
N ARG A 183 -11.06 4.07 1.47
CA ARG A 183 -11.90 3.70 0.33
C ARG A 183 -12.45 4.98 -0.28
N ALA A 184 -11.82 5.47 -1.34
CA ALA A 184 -12.16 6.76 -1.94
C ALA A 184 -12.26 6.65 -3.45
N ARG A 185 -13.27 7.29 -4.04
CA ARG A 185 -13.29 7.56 -5.49
C ARG A 185 -12.45 8.80 -5.73
N ILE A 186 -11.64 8.79 -6.76
CA ILE A 186 -10.72 9.88 -7.07
C ILE A 186 -11.08 10.47 -8.43
N VAL A 187 -11.12 11.79 -8.50
CA VAL A 187 -11.25 12.57 -9.73
C VAL A 187 -10.10 13.57 -9.79
N GLY A 188 -9.65 13.96 -10.97
CA GLY A 188 -8.58 14.93 -11.09
C GLY A 188 -7.88 14.90 -12.43
N ASP A 189 -7.06 15.93 -12.63
CA ASP A 189 -6.28 16.15 -13.82
C ASP A 189 -4.81 16.24 -13.43
N LEU A 190 -4.00 15.36 -14.02
CA LEU A 190 -2.59 15.22 -13.72
C LEU A 190 -1.77 15.30 -15.01
N ARG A 191 -0.50 15.66 -14.89
CA ARG A 191 0.45 15.66 -15.99
C ARG A 191 1.72 14.92 -15.57
N LEU A 192 1.98 13.80 -16.22
CA LEU A 192 3.20 13.02 -16.06
C LEU A 192 4.32 13.70 -16.85
N THR A 193 5.38 14.05 -16.15
CA THR A 193 6.53 14.80 -16.67
C THR A 193 7.86 14.13 -16.30
N GLY A 194 8.98 14.70 -16.74
CA GLY A 194 10.30 14.21 -16.37
C GLY A 194 10.81 13.12 -17.30
N SER A 195 11.53 12.14 -16.76
CA SER A 195 12.14 11.04 -17.54
C SER A 195 11.70 9.66 -17.04
N ASN A 196 12.06 8.61 -17.77
CA ASN A 196 11.87 7.23 -17.31
C ASN A 196 12.62 6.89 -16.00
N LEU A 197 13.63 7.66 -15.61
CA LEU A 197 14.35 7.48 -14.33
C LEU A 197 13.87 8.44 -13.24
N HIS A 198 13.47 9.65 -13.64
CA HIS A 198 13.03 10.71 -12.75
C HIS A 198 11.66 11.24 -13.19
N PRO A 199 10.58 10.45 -13.02
CA PRO A 199 9.25 10.88 -13.35
C PRO A 199 8.77 11.92 -12.33
N GLY A 200 8.03 12.92 -12.81
CA GLY A 200 7.36 13.91 -11.99
C GLY A 200 5.88 14.03 -12.30
N LEU A 201 5.14 14.62 -11.38
CA LEU A 201 3.70 14.77 -11.51
C LEU A 201 3.31 16.22 -11.18
N ILE A 202 2.41 16.77 -11.99
CA ILE A 202 1.85 18.11 -11.78
C ILE A 202 0.33 17.99 -11.85
N GLY A 203 -0.39 18.74 -11.04
CA GLY A 203 -1.85 18.80 -11.08
C GLY A 203 -2.45 18.48 -9.72
N ALA A 204 -3.75 18.20 -9.71
CA ALA A 204 -4.48 17.96 -8.48
C ALA A 204 -5.47 16.80 -8.66
N MET A 205 -5.72 16.11 -7.55
CA MET A 205 -6.76 15.09 -7.48
C MET A 205 -7.53 15.21 -6.17
N GLU A 206 -8.81 14.90 -6.23
CA GLU A 206 -9.75 15.08 -5.13
C GLU A 206 -10.52 13.79 -4.85
N ALA A 207 -10.88 13.62 -3.58
CA ALA A 207 -11.77 12.55 -3.14
C ALA A 207 -13.23 12.91 -3.45
N GLY A 208 -13.90 12.07 -4.23
CA GLY A 208 -15.30 12.21 -4.53
C GLY A 208 -16.22 11.90 -3.33
N GLN A 209 -17.50 12.23 -3.47
CA GLN A 209 -18.50 12.00 -2.43
C GLN A 209 -18.62 10.52 -2.04
N GLY A 210 -18.91 10.29 -0.75
CA GLY A 210 -19.03 8.94 -0.17
C GLY A 210 -17.68 8.26 0.10
N SER A 211 -16.57 9.00 -0.03
CA SER A 211 -15.25 8.51 0.33
C SER A 211 -15.11 8.31 1.84
N GLN A 212 -14.34 7.29 2.22
CA GLN A 212 -14.14 6.88 3.61
C GLN A 212 -12.66 6.77 3.91
N ALA A 213 -12.26 7.21 5.10
CA ALA A 213 -10.94 7.00 5.67
C ALA A 213 -11.04 6.04 6.86
N PHE A 214 -10.00 5.25 7.09
CA PHE A 214 -9.92 4.27 8.16
C PHE A 214 -8.79 4.64 9.10
N PHE A 215 -9.12 4.89 10.36
CA PHE A 215 -8.15 5.20 11.39
C PHE A 215 -8.48 4.44 12.67
N ARG A 216 -7.53 3.62 13.15
CA ARG A 216 -7.69 2.80 14.36
C ARG A 216 -8.94 1.90 14.36
N GLY A 217 -9.36 1.44 13.18
CA GLY A 217 -10.57 0.60 13.03
C GLY A 217 -11.89 1.39 12.99
N ILE A 218 -11.85 2.71 13.16
CA ILE A 218 -12.99 3.59 12.99
C ILE A 218 -13.06 4.07 11.55
N THR A 219 -14.28 4.11 11.01
CA THR A 219 -14.56 4.65 9.68
C THR A 219 -14.94 6.12 9.81
N PHE A 220 -14.20 6.98 9.12
CA PHE A 220 -14.47 8.40 8.99
C PHE A 220 -15.02 8.68 7.60
N ASN A 221 -16.10 9.45 7.52
CA ASN A 221 -16.63 9.96 6.25
C ASN A 221 -15.77 11.14 5.81
N VAL A 222 -15.17 11.06 4.63
CA VAL A 222 -14.33 12.13 4.08
C VAL A 222 -15.25 13.28 3.64
N THR A 223 -15.07 14.44 4.26
CA THR A 223 -15.80 15.66 3.93
C THR A 223 -15.05 16.49 2.89
N GLN A 224 -13.71 16.47 2.94
CA GLN A 224 -12.83 17.08 1.95
C GLN A 224 -11.57 16.21 1.81
N GLY A 225 -11.09 16.03 0.58
CA GLY A 225 -9.80 15.38 0.36
C GLY A 225 -9.20 15.84 -0.94
N ALA A 226 -8.00 16.39 -0.89
CA ALA A 226 -7.27 16.84 -2.05
C ALA A 226 -5.79 16.46 -1.94
N VAL A 227 -5.15 16.23 -3.08
CA VAL A 227 -3.71 16.03 -3.22
C VAL A 227 -3.22 16.88 -4.38
N ASP A 228 -2.27 17.76 -4.10
CA ASP A 228 -1.60 18.61 -5.06
C ASP A 228 -0.20 18.09 -5.38
N PHE A 229 0.12 18.02 -6.66
CA PHE A 229 1.44 17.70 -7.17
C PHE A 229 2.03 18.92 -7.89
N LYS A 230 3.24 19.32 -7.51
CA LYS A 230 3.87 20.57 -7.98
C LYS A 230 5.26 20.37 -8.59
N ASP A 231 5.81 19.17 -8.52
CA ASP A 231 7.20 18.90 -8.89
C ASP A 231 7.29 18.10 -10.21
N ARG A 232 7.99 18.66 -11.19
CA ARG A 232 8.18 18.04 -12.51
C ARG A 232 9.16 16.88 -12.54
N LYS A 233 9.83 16.58 -11.42
CA LYS A 233 10.82 15.51 -11.28
C LYS A 233 10.60 14.66 -10.03
N SER A 234 9.46 14.81 -9.36
CA SER A 234 9.10 14.04 -8.19
C SER A 234 7.62 13.65 -8.22
N LEU A 235 7.32 12.48 -7.66
CA LEU A 235 5.95 12.00 -7.45
C LEU A 235 5.42 12.36 -6.05
N GLU A 236 6.16 13.18 -5.29
CA GLU A 236 5.75 13.64 -3.97
C GLU A 236 4.59 14.65 -4.08
N GLY A 237 3.48 14.34 -3.43
CA GLY A 237 2.30 15.19 -3.33
C GLY A 237 2.15 15.82 -1.95
N VAL A 238 1.45 16.96 -1.89
CA VAL A 238 0.98 17.57 -0.66
C VAL A 238 -0.51 17.31 -0.56
N PHE A 239 -0.97 16.74 0.55
CA PHE A 239 -2.37 16.40 0.75
C PHE A 239 -2.99 17.20 1.89
N ASP A 240 -4.30 17.40 1.82
CA ASP A 240 -5.17 17.90 2.89
C ASP A 240 -6.47 17.10 2.83
N VAL A 241 -6.74 16.36 3.91
CA VAL A 241 -7.91 15.49 4.04
C VAL A 241 -8.60 15.80 5.37
N ARG A 242 -9.88 16.12 5.28
CA ARG A 242 -10.80 16.29 6.41
C ARG A 242 -11.84 15.19 6.38
N ALA A 243 -12.05 14.57 7.53
CA ALA A 243 -13.02 13.49 7.67
C ALA A 243 -13.66 13.53 9.06
N GLU A 244 -14.87 13.00 9.17
CA GLU A 244 -15.66 13.05 10.40
C GLU A 244 -16.28 11.70 10.73
N SER A 245 -16.41 11.39 12.01
CA SER A 245 -17.07 10.18 12.49
C SER A 245 -17.80 10.46 13.79
N GLN A 246 -19.00 9.91 13.93
CA GLN A 246 -19.76 9.96 15.18
C GLN A 246 -19.36 8.77 16.05
N VAL A 247 -18.77 9.03 17.20
CA VAL A 247 -18.37 8.01 18.18
C VAL A 247 -19.10 8.30 19.49
N ARG A 248 -20.14 7.49 19.77
CA ARG A 248 -21.11 7.74 20.84
C ARG A 248 -21.74 9.13 20.70
N GLU A 249 -21.65 9.99 21.71
CA GLU A 249 -22.12 11.36 21.72
C GLU A 249 -21.14 12.38 21.11
N TYR A 250 -19.90 11.97 20.76
CA TYR A 250 -18.88 12.87 20.24
C TYR A 250 -18.77 12.81 18.72
N LEU A 251 -18.80 13.99 18.09
CA LEU A 251 -18.40 14.14 16.70
C LEU A 251 -16.87 14.29 16.66
N ILE A 252 -16.17 13.29 16.13
CA ILE A 252 -14.71 13.30 15.98
C ILE A 252 -14.36 13.77 14.58
N ARG A 253 -13.55 14.84 14.50
CA ARG A 253 -12.97 15.33 13.25
C ARG A 253 -11.51 14.91 13.16
N LEU A 254 -11.15 14.40 12.00
CA LEU A 254 -9.80 14.00 11.60
C LEU A 254 -9.33 14.95 10.50
N HIS A 255 -8.18 15.57 10.70
CA HIS A 255 -7.51 16.39 9.70
C HIS A 255 -6.12 15.83 9.45
N ALA A 256 -5.92 15.23 8.29
CA ALA A 256 -4.65 14.67 7.88
C ALA A 256 -4.08 15.51 6.73
N PHE A 257 -2.84 15.98 6.86
CA PHE A 257 -2.22 16.87 5.88
C PHE A 257 -0.70 16.73 5.82
N GLY A 258 -0.09 17.37 4.85
CA GLY A 258 1.37 17.44 4.69
C GLY A 258 1.85 16.68 3.46
N LYS A 259 3.11 16.24 3.47
CA LYS A 259 3.69 15.48 2.36
C LYS A 259 3.31 14.02 2.46
N THR A 260 3.12 13.33 1.34
CA THR A 260 2.83 11.88 1.34
C THR A 260 3.91 11.04 2.03
N THR A 261 5.13 11.54 2.14
CA THR A 261 6.26 10.92 2.86
C THR A 261 6.31 11.28 4.36
N GLN A 262 5.68 12.38 4.77
CA GLN A 262 5.70 12.92 6.13
C GLN A 262 4.30 13.43 6.51
N PRO A 263 3.32 12.52 6.70
CA PRO A 263 1.96 12.89 7.02
C PRO A 263 1.85 13.39 8.47
N GLN A 264 1.00 14.40 8.69
CA GLN A 264 0.56 14.86 10.00
C GLN A 264 -0.92 14.55 10.17
N VAL A 265 -1.35 14.24 11.39
CA VAL A 265 -2.75 13.94 11.72
C VAL A 265 -3.12 14.71 12.98
N LEU A 266 -4.22 15.45 12.90
CA LEU A 266 -4.83 16.16 14.02
C LEU A 266 -6.23 15.60 14.27
N LEU A 267 -6.58 15.46 15.54
CA LEU A 267 -7.88 14.98 15.98
C LEU A 267 -8.52 16.02 16.90
N SER A 268 -9.81 16.23 16.72
CA SER A 268 -10.63 17.08 17.58
C SER A 268 -12.00 16.46 17.80
N SER A 269 -12.66 16.79 18.90
CA SER A 269 -14.00 16.31 19.19
C SER A 269 -14.96 17.45 19.51
N GLU A 270 -16.24 17.20 19.27
CA GLU A 270 -17.33 18.06 19.73
C GLU A 270 -18.38 17.20 20.47
N PRO A 271 -18.62 17.44 21.79
CA PRO A 271 -17.94 18.40 22.68
C PRO A 271 -16.42 18.19 22.83
N SER A 272 -15.70 19.25 23.19
CA SER A 272 -14.22 19.23 23.26
C SER A 272 -13.69 18.26 24.32
N LEU A 273 -12.81 17.36 23.90
CA LEU A 273 -12.05 16.43 24.74
C LEU A 273 -10.55 16.72 24.63
N PRO A 274 -9.77 16.41 25.68
CA PRO A 274 -8.31 16.33 25.56
C PRO A 274 -7.90 15.30 24.51
N GLU A 275 -6.79 15.52 23.82
CA GLU A 275 -6.30 14.62 22.76
C GLU A 275 -6.14 13.16 23.23
N GLY A 276 -5.60 12.96 24.44
CA GLY A 276 -5.48 11.63 25.05
C GLY A 276 -6.82 10.92 25.25
N ASP A 277 -7.89 11.66 25.55
CA ASP A 277 -9.25 11.12 25.68
C ASP A 277 -9.85 10.79 24.32
N ILE A 278 -9.54 11.56 23.27
CA ILE A 278 -9.95 11.23 21.90
C ILE A 278 -9.29 9.92 21.45
N ILE A 279 -7.98 9.78 21.68
CA ILE A 279 -7.25 8.54 21.36
C ILE A 279 -7.82 7.36 22.17
N SER A 280 -8.07 7.55 23.47
CA SER A 280 -8.69 6.53 24.32
C SER A 280 -10.08 6.15 23.83
N LEU A 281 -10.91 7.11 23.44
CA LEU A 281 -12.24 6.87 22.89
C LEU A 281 -12.16 6.09 21.57
N LEU A 282 -11.23 6.43 20.69
CA LEU A 282 -11.06 5.75 19.40
C LEU A 282 -10.47 4.33 19.52
N THR A 283 -9.74 4.03 20.60
CA THR A 283 -9.02 2.76 20.79
C THR A 283 -9.70 1.80 21.78
N LEU A 284 -10.19 2.34 22.89
CA LEU A 284 -10.79 1.62 24.01
C LEU A 284 -12.29 1.88 24.15
N GLY A 285 -12.82 2.87 23.43
CA GLY A 285 -14.22 3.26 23.52
C GLY A 285 -14.55 4.03 24.79
N VAL A 286 -13.60 4.43 25.65
CA VAL A 286 -13.88 5.11 26.94
C VAL A 286 -13.12 6.42 27.09
N THR A 287 -13.70 7.36 27.83
CA THR A 287 -13.08 8.64 28.20
C THR A 287 -12.57 8.63 29.64
N SER A 288 -11.70 9.57 30.02
CA SER A 288 -11.26 9.71 31.41
C SER A 288 -12.42 10.04 32.37
N ARG A 289 -13.50 10.68 31.89
CA ARG A 289 -14.72 10.92 32.68
C ARG A 289 -15.49 9.65 32.99
N ASP A 290 -15.57 8.71 32.05
CA ASP A 290 -16.19 7.40 32.27
C ASP A 290 -15.45 6.64 33.38
N ARG A 291 -14.11 6.72 33.38
CA ARG A 291 -13.26 6.12 34.41
C ARG A 291 -13.43 6.79 35.77
N ALA A 292 -13.54 8.11 35.81
CA ALA A 292 -13.76 8.85 37.05
C ALA A 292 -15.14 8.56 37.67
N ASN A 293 -16.18 8.46 36.84
CA ASN A 293 -17.53 8.12 37.30
C ASN A 293 -17.62 6.66 37.78
N ALA A 294 -16.94 5.73 37.10
CA ALA A 294 -16.83 4.33 37.54
C ALA A 294 -16.15 4.19 38.93
N ASN A 295 -15.28 5.13 39.31
CA ASN A 295 -14.62 5.15 40.61
C ASN A 295 -15.49 5.72 41.75
N THR A 296 -16.64 6.36 41.46
CA THR A 296 -17.51 6.98 42.47
C THR A 296 -18.65 6.10 42.99
N SER A 297 -18.96 4.98 42.32
CA SER A 297 -19.82 3.94 42.89
C SER A 297 -19.00 3.02 43.78
N ALA A 298 -19.31 2.97 45.08
CA ALA A 298 -18.71 2.05 46.05
C ALA A 298 -18.78 0.60 45.55
N GLY A 299 -17.70 0.11 44.95
CA GLY A 299 -17.64 -1.18 44.26
C GLY A 299 -16.56 -1.24 43.17
N ALA A 300 -15.40 -0.62 43.39
CA ALA A 300 -14.31 -0.51 42.40
C ALA A 300 -13.81 -1.87 41.87
N GLY A 301 -14.03 -2.96 42.60
CA GLY A 301 -13.69 -4.32 42.15
C GLY A 301 -14.73 -4.94 41.20
N ILE A 302 -16.02 -4.80 41.45
CA ILE A 302 -17.04 -5.54 40.67
C ILE A 302 -17.39 -4.82 39.35
N ALA A 303 -17.22 -3.50 39.31
CA ALA A 303 -17.54 -2.71 38.11
C ALA A 303 -16.52 -2.87 36.97
N ALA A 304 -15.22 -3.06 37.26
CA ALA A 304 -14.19 -3.15 36.23
C ALA A 304 -14.37 -4.38 35.32
N GLU A 305 -14.73 -5.52 35.90
CA GLU A 305 -14.99 -6.77 35.18
C GLU A 305 -16.30 -6.70 34.38
N ALA A 306 -17.36 -6.14 34.98
CA ALA A 306 -18.65 -5.97 34.30
C ALA A 306 -18.57 -4.96 33.14
N LEU A 307 -17.83 -3.85 33.29
CA LEU A 307 -17.57 -2.90 32.20
C LEU A 307 -16.65 -3.50 31.12
N TYR A 308 -15.63 -4.28 31.49
CA TYR A 308 -14.76 -4.98 30.53
C TYR A 308 -15.53 -5.98 29.67
N GLN A 309 -16.41 -6.77 30.28
CA GLN A 309 -17.24 -7.75 29.58
C GLN A 309 -18.40 -7.10 28.79
N ALA A 310 -19.06 -6.06 29.33
CA ALA A 310 -20.18 -5.40 28.66
C ALA A 310 -19.74 -4.48 27.51
N SER A 311 -18.51 -3.94 27.53
CA SER A 311 -17.99 -3.06 26.48
C SER A 311 -17.43 -3.77 25.25
N GLY A 312 -17.22 -5.10 25.32
CA GLY A 312 -16.55 -5.85 24.26
C GLY A 312 -15.06 -5.51 24.09
N LEU A 313 -14.43 -4.95 25.14
CA LEU A 313 -13.01 -4.61 25.21
C LEU A 313 -12.10 -5.81 24.91
N ASP A 314 -12.53 -7.02 25.30
CA ASP A 314 -11.86 -8.31 25.03
C ASP A 314 -11.59 -8.51 23.53
N ARG A 315 -12.59 -8.27 22.68
CA ARG A 315 -12.49 -8.47 21.22
C ARG A 315 -11.75 -7.36 20.50
N GLN A 316 -11.76 -6.15 21.05
CA GLN A 316 -11.09 -5.00 20.46
C GLN A 316 -9.58 -5.07 20.74
N VAL A 317 -9.17 -5.29 21.99
CA VAL A 317 -7.75 -5.40 22.38
C VAL A 317 -7.07 -6.56 21.63
N GLN A 318 -7.72 -7.73 21.53
CA GLN A 318 -7.18 -8.87 20.79
C GLN A 318 -6.86 -8.60 19.31
N LYS A 319 -7.53 -7.63 18.65
CA LYS A 319 -7.26 -7.27 17.26
C LYS A 319 -6.00 -6.41 17.09
N PHE A 320 -5.55 -5.74 18.15
CA PHE A 320 -4.37 -4.88 18.16
C PHE A 320 -3.11 -5.58 18.69
N LEU A 321 -3.25 -6.78 19.25
CA LEU A 321 -2.12 -7.56 19.72
C LEU A 321 -1.34 -8.10 18.50
N PRO A 322 -0.02 -7.84 18.41
CA PRO A 322 0.77 -8.26 17.27
C PRO A 322 0.77 -9.79 17.15
N ARG A 323 0.34 -10.31 16.01
CA ARG A 323 0.51 -11.72 15.65
C ARG A 323 1.83 -11.87 14.90
N ASN A 324 2.87 -12.33 15.58
CA ASN A 324 4.13 -12.66 14.95
C ASN A 324 4.59 -14.07 15.39
N SER A 325 5.62 -14.61 14.74
CA SER A 325 6.09 -15.97 15.00
C SER A 325 6.74 -16.15 16.40
N VAL A 326 7.08 -15.04 17.06
CA VAL A 326 7.82 -14.98 18.33
C VAL A 326 6.88 -14.91 19.54
N ILE A 327 5.83 -14.09 19.47
CA ILE A 327 4.81 -13.93 20.51
C ILE A 327 3.49 -14.46 19.95
N ARG A 328 3.05 -15.60 20.48
CA ARG A 328 1.85 -16.31 20.06
C ARG A 328 0.80 -16.23 21.15
N GLU A 329 -0.47 -16.23 20.74
CA GLU A 329 -1.61 -16.27 21.67
C GLU A 329 -1.53 -15.22 22.79
N LEU A 330 -1.04 -14.02 22.48
CA LEU A 330 -1.04 -12.92 23.45
C LEU A 330 -2.49 -12.65 23.86
N SER A 331 -2.75 -12.75 25.15
CA SER A 331 -4.05 -12.58 25.75
C SER A 331 -3.97 -11.52 26.84
N PHE A 332 -5.03 -10.74 26.96
CA PHE A 332 -5.14 -9.63 27.90
C PHE A 332 -6.50 -9.71 28.54
N HIS A 333 -6.53 -9.74 29.87
CA HIS A 333 -7.77 -9.77 30.63
C HIS A 333 -7.63 -8.89 31.87
N VAL A 334 -8.72 -8.23 32.25
CA VAL A 334 -8.82 -7.49 33.51
C VAL A 334 -9.82 -8.24 34.38
N SER A 335 -9.35 -8.67 35.54
CA SER A 335 -10.17 -9.35 36.54
C SER A 335 -9.97 -8.68 37.88
N THR A 336 -10.84 -8.99 38.84
CA THR A 336 -10.72 -8.43 40.18
C THR A 336 -10.26 -9.52 41.11
N LEU A 337 -9.07 -9.32 41.67
CA LEU A 337 -8.40 -10.30 42.50
C LEU A 337 -8.16 -9.71 43.89
N TYR A 338 -8.23 -10.58 44.89
CA TYR A 338 -7.76 -10.25 46.22
C TYR A 338 -6.24 -10.10 46.20
N ASN A 339 -5.73 -8.96 46.65
CA ASN A 339 -4.30 -8.70 46.74
C ASN A 339 -3.81 -8.89 48.17
N ASP A 340 -3.03 -9.96 48.35
CA ASP A 340 -2.44 -10.32 49.65
C ASP A 340 -1.49 -9.23 50.18
N ALA A 341 -0.93 -8.37 49.32
CA ALA A 341 0.04 -7.33 49.70
C ALA A 341 -0.59 -6.16 50.46
N ASN A 342 -1.87 -5.87 50.20
CA ASN A 342 -2.59 -4.74 50.82
C ASN A 342 -3.91 -5.16 51.50
N GLY A 343 -4.30 -6.43 51.39
CA GLY A 343 -5.52 -6.97 51.99
C GLY A 343 -6.82 -6.49 51.33
N LEU A 344 -6.74 -5.96 50.11
CA LEU A 344 -7.88 -5.38 49.39
C LEU A 344 -8.18 -6.15 48.11
N VAL A 345 -9.44 -6.13 47.70
CA VAL A 345 -9.88 -6.61 46.40
C VAL A 345 -9.71 -5.49 45.38
N GLU A 346 -8.86 -5.69 44.38
CA GLU A 346 -8.56 -4.66 43.39
C GLU A 346 -8.52 -5.18 41.95
N PRO A 347 -8.78 -4.30 40.97
CA PRO A 347 -8.60 -4.65 39.56
C PRO A 347 -7.15 -5.02 39.30
N THR A 348 -6.96 -6.13 38.58
CA THR A 348 -5.66 -6.70 38.24
C THR A 348 -5.61 -6.96 36.75
N VAL A 349 -4.55 -6.45 36.10
CA VAL A 349 -4.29 -6.66 34.69
C VAL A 349 -3.51 -7.96 34.54
N GLN A 350 -4.03 -8.89 33.73
CA GLN A 350 -3.39 -10.17 33.43
C GLN A 350 -3.05 -10.23 31.94
N ILE A 351 -1.78 -10.50 31.65
CA ILE A 351 -1.24 -10.67 30.31
C ILE A 351 -0.63 -12.06 30.25
N GLU A 352 -0.99 -12.86 29.24
CA GLU A 352 -0.36 -14.16 29.00
C GLU A 352 0.03 -14.31 27.53
N SER A 353 1.12 -15.00 27.25
CA SER A 353 1.56 -15.31 25.89
C SER A 353 2.35 -16.60 25.81
N LYS A 354 2.37 -17.21 24.63
CA LYS A 354 3.32 -18.26 24.27
C LYS A 354 4.51 -17.65 23.54
N PHE A 355 5.72 -18.04 23.90
CA PHE A 355 6.95 -17.44 23.38
C PHE A 355 7.78 -18.45 22.59
N LEU A 356 8.03 -18.16 21.30
CA LEU A 356 8.74 -18.96 20.30
C LEU A 356 8.08 -20.32 19.95
N THR A 357 7.63 -21.06 20.96
CA THR A 357 7.02 -22.38 20.89
C THR A 357 5.73 -22.44 21.71
N ASP A 358 4.93 -23.49 21.53
CA ASP A 358 3.72 -23.73 22.35
C ASP A 358 4.05 -24.34 23.72
N GLN A 359 5.33 -24.54 24.02
CA GLN A 359 5.83 -25.12 25.26
C GLN A 359 6.19 -24.06 26.30
N LEU A 360 6.59 -22.85 25.88
CA LEU A 360 6.94 -21.77 26.79
C LEU A 360 5.80 -20.75 26.89
N ARG A 361 5.17 -20.68 28.07
CA ARG A 361 4.11 -19.72 28.41
C ARG A 361 4.65 -18.69 29.39
N LEU A 362 4.49 -17.41 29.08
CA LEU A 362 4.85 -16.29 29.92
C LEU A 362 3.58 -15.58 30.37
N GLY A 363 3.48 -15.21 31.63
CA GLY A 363 2.37 -14.45 32.17
C GLY A 363 2.83 -13.35 33.12
N LEU A 364 2.07 -12.25 33.15
CA LEU A 364 2.27 -11.12 34.03
C LEU A 364 0.91 -10.70 34.59
N SER A 365 0.83 -10.57 35.90
CA SER A 365 -0.33 -10.13 36.65
C SER A 365 0.07 -8.91 37.48
N GLN A 366 -0.54 -7.77 37.20
CA GLN A 366 -0.23 -6.51 37.89
C GLN A 366 -1.49 -5.87 38.47
N PRO A 367 -1.61 -5.80 39.80
CA PRO A 367 -2.66 -5.04 40.46
C PRO A 367 -2.53 -3.53 40.14
N VAL A 368 -3.64 -2.81 40.07
CA VAL A 368 -3.62 -1.36 39.75
C VAL A 368 -2.83 -0.54 40.78
N SER A 369 -2.76 -1.00 42.04
CA SER A 369 -1.92 -0.41 43.07
C SER A 369 -0.41 -0.53 42.80
N GLY A 370 0.00 -1.39 41.87
CA GLY A 370 1.40 -1.68 41.53
C GLY A 370 2.16 -2.52 42.56
N LYS A 371 1.51 -2.91 43.66
CA LYS A 371 2.06 -3.81 44.69
C LYS A 371 1.45 -5.20 44.53
N GLY A 372 2.24 -6.26 44.65
CA GLY A 372 1.76 -7.63 44.42
C GLY A 372 1.74 -8.05 42.95
N THR A 373 2.60 -7.46 42.12
CA THR A 373 2.90 -7.93 40.76
C THR A 373 3.42 -9.36 40.82
N ARG A 374 2.91 -10.21 39.94
CA ARG A 374 3.32 -11.60 39.76
C ARG A 374 3.74 -11.83 38.31
N ALA A 375 4.92 -12.36 38.06
CA ALA A 375 5.37 -12.84 36.77
C ALA A 375 5.50 -14.37 36.82
N LEU A 376 5.12 -15.04 35.74
CA LEU A 376 5.19 -16.49 35.63
C LEU A 376 5.79 -16.89 34.29
N ALA A 377 6.63 -17.92 34.30
CA ALA A 377 7.19 -18.56 33.14
C ALA A 377 7.04 -20.07 33.28
N GLU A 378 6.22 -20.67 32.44
CA GLU A 378 5.95 -22.10 32.43
C GLU A 378 6.55 -22.72 31.19
N TYR A 379 7.41 -23.72 31.35
CA TYR A 379 7.94 -24.51 30.25
C TYR A 379 7.41 -25.94 30.35
N ARG A 380 6.65 -26.35 29.35
CA ARG A 380 6.09 -27.69 29.20
C ARG A 380 7.03 -28.57 28.39
N PHE A 381 7.69 -29.51 29.05
CA PHE A 381 8.59 -30.46 28.38
C PHE A 381 7.80 -31.45 27.53
N ASP A 382 6.71 -31.99 28.09
CA ASP A 382 5.73 -32.86 27.44
C ASP A 382 4.35 -32.73 28.12
N ASP A 383 3.37 -33.56 27.74
CA ASP A 383 2.02 -33.50 28.33
C ASP A 383 1.95 -33.92 29.80
N ARG A 384 3.02 -34.47 30.37
CA ARG A 384 3.12 -35.01 31.73
C ARG A 384 4.02 -34.18 32.64
N VAL A 385 4.97 -33.43 32.09
CA VAL A 385 6.00 -32.70 32.83
C VAL A 385 6.08 -31.23 32.42
N SER A 386 5.96 -30.34 33.41
CA SER A 386 6.17 -28.90 33.22
C SER A 386 6.95 -28.29 34.38
N ALA A 387 7.84 -27.35 34.09
CA ALA A 387 8.46 -26.47 35.08
C ALA A 387 7.76 -25.11 35.08
N LEU A 388 7.49 -24.57 36.27
CA LEU A 388 6.93 -23.25 36.47
C LEU A 388 7.90 -22.44 37.32
N ILE A 389 8.31 -21.28 36.79
CA ILE A 389 9.05 -20.26 37.54
C ILE A 389 8.04 -19.15 37.82
N GLN A 390 7.93 -18.76 39.07
CA GLN A 390 7.10 -17.63 39.48
C GLN A 390 7.97 -16.60 40.18
N TRP A 391 7.71 -15.34 39.92
CA TRP A 391 8.24 -14.22 40.68
C TRP A 391 7.09 -13.36 41.18
N ASP A 392 7.15 -12.89 42.43
CA ASP A 392 6.20 -11.90 42.94
C ASP A 392 6.84 -10.90 43.90
N ASN A 393 6.21 -9.74 44.05
CA ASN A 393 6.63 -8.70 45.01
C ASN A 393 5.55 -8.40 46.05
N VAL A 394 4.84 -9.44 46.50
CA VAL A 394 3.76 -9.30 47.49
C VAL A 394 4.29 -8.82 48.84
N TYR A 395 5.48 -9.29 49.23
CA TYR A 395 6.16 -8.91 50.47
C TYR A 395 7.44 -8.13 50.15
N ASN A 396 7.65 -6.99 50.82
CA ASN A 396 8.76 -6.05 50.60
C ASN A 396 10.00 -6.36 51.46
N ASP A 397 10.06 -7.53 52.08
CA ASP A 397 11.14 -7.96 52.97
C ASP A 397 12.40 -8.40 52.21
N VAL A 398 12.30 -8.66 50.89
CA VAL A 398 13.43 -9.02 50.03
C VAL A 398 13.57 -8.02 48.87
N GLN A 399 14.75 -7.42 48.70
CA GLN A 399 15.03 -6.39 47.67
C GLN A 399 14.75 -6.82 46.22
N ILE A 400 14.72 -8.12 45.95
CA ILE A 400 14.58 -8.69 44.61
C ILE A 400 13.19 -9.31 44.40
N GLY A 401 12.32 -9.34 45.42
CA GLY A 401 11.05 -10.07 45.40
C GLY A 401 11.20 -11.58 45.67
N ASN A 402 10.09 -12.30 45.68
CA ASN A 402 10.01 -13.73 45.93
C ASN A 402 10.13 -14.50 44.62
N LEU A 403 11.12 -15.39 44.51
CA LEU A 403 11.26 -16.30 43.38
C LEU A 403 10.90 -17.71 43.82
N GLY A 404 9.95 -18.33 43.12
CA GLY A 404 9.52 -19.72 43.29
C GLY A 404 9.78 -20.54 42.03
N VAL A 405 10.10 -21.81 42.22
CA VAL A 405 10.25 -22.79 41.13
C VAL A 405 9.52 -24.06 41.51
N ASP A 406 8.54 -24.43 40.69
CA ASP A 406 7.74 -25.65 40.86
C ASP A 406 7.95 -26.59 39.67
N LEU A 407 8.02 -27.88 39.96
CA LEU A 407 7.96 -28.94 38.94
C LEU A 407 6.63 -29.68 39.08
N LYS A 408 5.82 -29.68 38.01
CA LYS A 408 4.53 -30.38 37.99
C LYS A 408 4.65 -31.67 37.18
N LEU A 409 4.22 -32.76 37.80
CA LEU A 409 4.16 -34.10 37.21
C LEU A 409 2.69 -34.54 37.18
N ARG A 410 2.20 -34.93 36.00
CA ARG A 410 0.87 -35.52 35.82
C ARG A 410 1.01 -36.96 35.35
N TRP A 411 0.38 -37.88 36.07
CA TRP A 411 0.22 -39.27 35.66
C TRP A 411 -1.27 -39.62 35.66
N ASN A 412 -1.70 -40.40 34.67
CA ASN A 412 -2.97 -41.08 34.69
C ASN A 412 -2.68 -42.54 35.03
N VAL A 413 -3.39 -43.08 36.02
CA VAL A 413 -3.41 -44.51 36.29
C VAL A 413 -4.66 -45.04 35.59
N GLU A 414 -4.47 -45.90 34.59
CA GLU A 414 -5.58 -46.70 34.04
C GLU A 414 -5.95 -47.84 34.98
#